data_AF-X0TKN2-F1
#
_entry.id   AF-X0TKN2-F1
#
_cell.length_a   1.000
_cell.length_b   1.000
_cell.length_c   1.000
_cell.angle_alpha   90.00
_cell.angle_beta   90.00
_cell.angle_gamma   90.00
#
_symmetry.space_group_name_H-M   'P 1'
#
loop_
_entity.id
_entity.type
_entity.pdbx_description
1 polymer ?
#
loop_
_entity_poly.entity_id
_entity_poly.type
_entity_poly.pdbx_seq_one_letter_code
_entity_poly.pdbx_strand_id
1 'polypeptide(L)'
;MRKKITCKFQLITISVLFILILAGCRYQLQPQLPAAASKIAIPTFDNQTFQYGLAETLTNSVVEQFLLDGRLRVVGEKEADLI
;
A
#
# COMPACT_ATOMS: atom_id res chain seq x y z
N MET A 1 50.88 28.68 12.88
CA MET A 1 49.44 28.57 13.25
C MET A 1 48.50 28.09 12.12
N ARG A 2 48.98 27.74 10.91
CA ARG A 2 48.13 27.31 9.77
C ARG A 2 47.45 25.93 9.91
N LYS A 3 48.04 24.97 10.64
CA LYS A 3 47.52 23.58 10.76
C LYS A 3 46.17 23.45 11.48
N LYS A 4 45.85 24.36 12.41
CA LYS A 4 44.57 24.33 13.16
C LYS A 4 43.37 24.70 12.28
N ILE A 5 43.56 25.55 11.26
CA ILE A 5 42.48 26.03 10.39
C ILE A 5 42.11 24.96 9.35
N THR A 6 43.09 24.28 8.76
CA THR A 6 42.85 23.15 7.85
C THR A 6 42.19 21.98 8.57
N CYS A 7 42.58 21.65 9.80
CA CYS A 7 41.97 20.55 10.56
C CYS A 7 40.50 20.84 10.94
N LYS A 8 40.16 22.10 11.25
CA LYS A 8 38.76 22.51 11.48
C LYS A 8 37.92 22.47 10.20
N PHE A 9 38.48 22.88 9.06
CA PHE A 9 37.80 22.80 7.77
C PHE A 9 37.54 21.33 7.35
N GLN A 10 38.52 20.45 7.60
CA GLN A 10 38.41 19.02 7.33
C GLN A 10 37.32 18.34 8.19
N LEU A 11 37.20 18.71 9.48
CA LEU A 11 36.13 18.23 10.36
C LEU A 11 34.74 18.65 9.88
N ILE A 12 34.59 19.89 9.41
CA ILE A 12 33.32 20.39 8.87
C ILE A 12 32.93 19.63 7.59
N THR A 13 33.88 19.40 6.67
CA THR A 13 33.61 18.62 5.46
C THR A 13 33.22 17.17 5.75
N ILE A 14 33.83 16.52 6.75
CA ILE A 14 33.48 15.16 7.16
C ILE A 14 32.08 15.12 7.77
N SER A 15 31.73 16.12 8.60
CA SER A 15 30.39 16.21 9.20
C SER A 15 29.29 16.40 8.15
N VAL A 16 29.52 17.23 7.14
CA VAL A 16 28.57 17.44 6.03
C VAL A 16 28.41 16.17 5.19
N LEU A 17 29.51 15.48 4.89
CA LEU A 17 29.47 14.21 4.15
C LEU A 17 28.69 13.13 4.92
N PHE A 18 28.84 13.10 6.25
CA PHE A 18 28.10 12.17 7.10
C PHE A 18 26.58 12.43 7.04
N ILE A 19 26.15 13.69 7.14
CA ILE A 19 24.73 14.07 7.04
C ILE A 19 24.12 13.67 5.69
N LEU A 20 24.89 13.78 4.60
CA LEU A 20 24.43 13.41 3.26
C LEU A 20 24.25 11.90 3.10
N ILE A 21 25.05 11.08 3.80
CA ILE A 21 24.91 9.61 3.80
C ILE A 21 23.69 9.17 4.63
N LEU A 22 23.31 9.92 5.66
CA LEU A 22 22.09 9.65 6.44
C LEU A 22 20.80 10.10 5.72
N ALA A 23 20.89 10.90 4.66
CA ALA A 23 19.76 11.22 3.78
C ALA A 23 19.46 10.02 2.85
N GLY A 24 18.98 8.92 3.43
CA GLY A 24 18.55 7.74 2.70
C GLY A 24 17.32 8.00 1.81
N CYS A 25 17.14 7.16 0.79
CA CYS A 25 15.99 7.22 -0.11
C CYS A 25 14.66 7.06 0.66
N ARG A 26 13.68 7.89 0.31
CA ARG A 26 12.32 7.77 0.85
C ARG A 26 11.59 6.65 0.10
N TYR A 27 11.23 5.58 0.80
CA TYR A 27 10.33 4.57 0.26
C TYR A 27 8.92 5.16 0.16
N GLN A 28 8.43 5.33 -1.07
CA GLN A 28 7.05 5.74 -1.30
C GLN A 28 6.22 4.49 -1.57
N LEU A 29 5.31 4.16 -0.66
CA LEU A 29 4.30 3.15 -0.92
C LEU A 29 3.33 3.72 -1.95
N GLN A 30 3.41 3.23 -3.18
CA GLN A 30 2.43 3.53 -4.22
C GLN A 30 1.25 2.56 -4.07
N PRO A 31 0.03 3.07 -3.81
CA PRO A 31 -1.16 2.24 -3.85
C PRO A 31 -1.30 1.65 -5.25
N GLN A 32 -1.56 0.35 -5.34
CA GLN A 32 -1.81 -0.32 -6.62
C GLN A 32 -3.18 0.05 -7.22
N LEU A 33 -4.06 0.68 -6.43
CA LEU A 33 -5.39 1.09 -6.87
C LEU A 33 -5.39 2.55 -7.37
N PRO A 34 -6.15 2.84 -8.45
CA PRO A 34 -6.40 4.21 -8.86
C PRO A 34 -6.99 5.00 -7.69
N ALA A 35 -6.48 6.21 -7.44
CA ALA A 35 -6.87 7.02 -6.29
C ALA A 35 -8.38 7.34 -6.20
N ALA A 36 -9.14 7.15 -7.29
CA ALA A 36 -10.57 7.42 -7.37
C ALA A 36 -11.45 6.18 -7.12
N ALA A 37 -10.92 4.95 -7.25
CA ALA A 37 -11.71 3.73 -7.06
C ALA A 37 -11.80 3.40 -5.57
N SER A 38 -13.00 3.56 -5.00
CA SER A 38 -13.25 3.36 -3.58
C SER A 38 -14.36 2.35 -3.30
N LYS A 39 -15.11 1.95 -4.34
CA LYS A 39 -16.26 1.06 -4.22
C LYS A 39 -16.06 -0.21 -5.05
N ILE A 40 -16.32 -1.36 -4.44
CA ILE A 40 -16.22 -2.67 -5.10
C ILE A 40 -17.53 -3.44 -4.95
N ALA A 41 -17.94 -4.12 -6.02
CA ALA A 41 -19.00 -5.12 -5.99
C ALA A 41 -18.39 -6.51 -6.05
N ILE A 42 -18.91 -7.42 -5.22
CA ILE A 42 -18.47 -8.82 -5.19
C ILE A 42 -19.66 -9.65 -5.68
N PRO A 43 -19.65 -10.11 -6.94
CA PRO A 43 -20.73 -10.92 -7.47
C PRO A 43 -20.72 -12.31 -6.83
N THR A 44 -21.87 -12.97 -6.84
CA THR A 44 -21.95 -14.36 -6.38
C THR A 44 -21.11 -15.25 -7.30
N PHE A 45 -20.22 -16.04 -6.70
CA PHE A 45 -19.42 -16.99 -7.46
C PHE A 45 -20.30 -18.09 -8.09
N ASP A 46 -19.96 -18.49 -9.32
CA ASP A 46 -20.59 -19.64 -9.97
C ASP A 46 -20.02 -20.95 -9.41
N ASN A 47 -20.91 -21.89 -9.08
CA ASN A 47 -20.53 -23.17 -8.52
C ASN A 47 -20.61 -24.26 -9.59
N GLN A 48 -19.45 -24.65 -10.11
CA GLN A 48 -19.31 -25.72 -11.11
C GLN A 48 -19.22 -27.11 -10.49
N THR A 49 -19.64 -27.27 -9.23
CA THR A 49 -19.57 -28.53 -8.48
C THR A 49 -20.93 -28.91 -7.90
N PHE A 50 -21.04 -30.12 -7.35
CA PHE A 50 -22.24 -30.58 -6.64
C PHE A 50 -22.27 -30.19 -5.15
N GLN A 51 -21.30 -29.40 -4.67
CA GLN A 51 -21.27 -29.00 -3.27
C GLN A 51 -22.28 -27.89 -2.99
N TYR A 52 -23.28 -28.17 -2.17
CA TYR A 52 -24.27 -27.19 -1.76
C TYR A 52 -23.63 -26.06 -0.93
N GLY A 53 -24.07 -24.82 -1.15
CA GLY A 53 -23.63 -23.65 -0.38
C GLY A 53 -22.19 -23.18 -0.64
N LEU A 54 -21.44 -23.84 -1.53
CA LEU A 54 -20.05 -23.47 -1.83
C LEU A 54 -19.94 -22.05 -2.39
N ALA A 55 -20.78 -21.70 -3.37
CA ALA A 55 -20.83 -20.35 -3.95
C ALA A 55 -21.06 -19.27 -2.89
N GLU A 56 -22.06 -19.48 -2.02
CA GLU A 56 -22.40 -18.54 -0.95
C GLU A 56 -21.26 -18.42 0.07
N THR A 57 -20.68 -19.55 0.48
CA THR A 57 -19.57 -19.59 1.45
C THR A 57 -18.35 -18.84 0.91
N LEU A 58 -17.99 -19.07 -0.36
CA LEU A 58 -16.89 -18.37 -1.03
C LEU A 58 -17.18 -16.87 -1.15
N THR A 59 -18.37 -16.51 -1.64
CA THR A 59 -18.78 -15.11 -1.80
C THR A 59 -18.70 -14.37 -0.45
N ASN A 60 -19.27 -14.95 0.61
CA ASN A 60 -19.26 -14.37 1.95
C ASN A 60 -17.84 -14.23 2.51
N SER A 61 -16.99 -15.24 2.29
CA SER A 61 -15.57 -15.18 2.71
C SER A 61 -14.83 -14.03 2.03
N VAL A 62 -15.05 -13.82 0.73
CA VAL A 62 -14.43 -12.72 -0.01
C VAL A 62 -14.97 -11.37 0.47
N VAL A 63 -16.29 -11.24 0.65
CA VAL A 63 -16.91 -10.04 1.22
C VAL A 63 -16.32 -9.69 2.57
N GLU A 64 -16.19 -10.67 3.47
CA GLU A 64 -15.61 -10.47 4.79
C GLU A 64 -14.16 -9.96 4.72
N GLN A 65 -13.33 -10.53 3.84
CA GLN A 65 -11.94 -10.07 3.67
C GLN A 65 -11.86 -8.61 3.20
N PHE A 66 -12.73 -8.17 2.29
CA PHE A 66 -12.76 -6.77 1.86
C PHE A 66 -13.28 -5.84 2.96
N LEU A 67 -14.25 -6.28 3.75
CA LEU A 67 -14.73 -5.53 4.92
C LEU A 67 -13.63 -5.38 5.99
N LEU A 68 -12.84 -6.44 6.22
CA LEU A 68 -11.70 -6.43 7.14
C LEU A 68 -10.54 -5.57 6.65
N ASP A 69 -10.23 -5.62 5.36
CA ASP A 69 -9.17 -4.80 4.74
C ASP A 69 -9.52 -3.30 4.77
N GLY A 70 -10.80 -2.95 4.62
CA GLY A 70 -11.33 -1.60 4.86
C GLY A 70 -10.89 -0.52 3.88
N ARG A 71 -10.04 -0.84 2.89
CA ARG A 71 -9.59 0.11 1.85
C ARG A 71 -10.66 0.39 0.81
N LEU A 72 -11.62 -0.52 0.64
CA LEU A 72 -12.72 -0.43 -0.32
C LEU A 72 -14.06 -0.61 0.38
N ARG A 73 -15.06 0.14 -0.08
CA ARG A 73 -16.43 0.01 0.38
C ARG A 73 -17.16 -1.00 -0.49
N VAL A 74 -17.64 -2.08 0.12
CA VAL A 74 -18.48 -3.07 -0.56
C VAL A 74 -19.85 -2.46 -0.84
N VAL A 75 -20.27 -2.46 -2.11
CA VAL A 75 -21.55 -1.93 -2.60
C VAL A 75 -22.15 -2.87 -3.65
N GLY A 76 -23.40 -2.61 -4.08
CA GLY A 76 -23.99 -3.34 -5.20
C GLY A 76 -23.38 -2.96 -6.55
N GLU A 77 -23.48 -3.85 -7.54
CA GLU A 77 -22.85 -3.70 -8.87
C GLU A 77 -23.14 -2.36 -9.57
N LYS A 78 -24.34 -1.78 -9.37
CA LYS A 78 -24.73 -0.51 -9.99
C LYS A 78 -23.96 0.70 -9.45
N GLU A 79 -23.41 0.60 -8.26
CA GLU A 79 -22.74 1.69 -7.56
C GLU A 79 -21.22 1.50 -7.46
N ALA A 80 -20.72 0.36 -7.92
CA ALA A 80 -19.32 -0.02 -7.78
C ALA A 80 -18.44 0.58 -8.87
N ASP A 81 -17.21 0.93 -8.50
CA ASP A 81 -16.17 1.34 -9.44
C ASP A 81 -15.43 0.12 -10.02
N LEU A 82 -15.45 -1.00 -9.27
CA LEU A 82 -14.74 -2.25 -9.54
C LEU A 82 -15.65 -3.46 -9.33
N ILE A 83 -15.40 -4.54 -10.07
CA ILE A 83 -16.03 -5.87 -9.93
C ILE A 83 -14.92 -6.90 -9.74
#